data_AF-A0A0D0CVJ5-F1
#
_entry.id   AF-A0A0D0CVJ5-F1
#
_cell.length_a   1.000
_cell.length_b   1.000
_cell.length_c   1.000
_cell.angle_alpha   90.00
_cell.angle_beta   90.00
_cell.angle_gamma   90.00
#
_symmetry.space_group_name_H-M   'P 1'
#
loop_
_entity.id
_entity.type
_entity.pdbx_description
1 polymer ?
#
loop_
_entity_poly.entity_id
_entity_poly.type
_entity_poly.pdbx_seq_one_letter_code
_entity_poly.pdbx_strand_id
1 'polypeptide(L)'
;MTIPSSFDEIVDKQIYLGNLSCAVSSHLLKQLGITHIVSVCPDFPSTGPNHLTIEVDDSDYDDLLIHLPEACQFIQKAIDQGGRVLVHCVMGISRSATVLAAFFMQSKELSSSEALEFIRTRRPCIQPNYGFLKQLEAFAKCEYHPSPENPAYISWKRRQEQDVTLFLNQMFDTIPVIPNRLFLSSDFPDDVGKIEPLLIELGITHLLSIAPSVTIPNIPALVEHRHFSDAEQHRGLLLLVLAEMCSFIGEALSQGGVVLVYSETESKAVLAAYGYLMCSRELTPEQVYPQLTEALPLFNRTSSFTEQLELFDACSYAPKFDHPLIEEWLSTAPPSGWTSRRGSTTQSAAAPLSETAFDVLSETGLDCEAFSKTLQKLQTRDTPRAPPSIHVRC
;
A
#
# COMPACT_ATOMS: atom_id res chain seq x y z
N MET A 1 -4.74 1.19 -26.96
CA MET A 1 -3.48 1.90 -26.64
C MET A 1 -2.62 1.93 -27.89
N THR A 2 -2.13 3.11 -28.30
CA THR A 2 -1.15 3.25 -29.38
C THR A 2 0.21 2.74 -28.91
N ILE A 3 0.87 1.93 -29.72
CA ILE A 3 2.24 1.45 -29.43
C ILE A 3 3.16 2.68 -29.38
N PRO A 4 3.93 2.90 -28.29
CA PRO A 4 4.85 4.02 -28.20
C PRO A 4 5.88 3.99 -29.33
N SER A 5 6.34 5.16 -29.78
CA SER A 5 7.49 5.25 -30.69
C SER A 5 8.69 4.52 -30.07
N SER A 6 9.51 3.88 -30.92
CA SER A 6 10.69 3.14 -30.47
C SER A 6 11.75 4.05 -29.85
N PHE A 7 11.78 5.32 -30.25
CA PHE A 7 12.59 6.38 -29.65
C PHE A 7 12.00 7.75 -29.96
N ASP A 8 12.38 8.75 -29.18
CA ASP A 8 12.18 10.17 -29.46
C ASP A 8 13.47 10.95 -29.20
N GLU A 9 13.67 12.02 -29.96
CA GLU A 9 14.77 12.95 -29.77
C GLU A 9 14.42 13.94 -28.65
N ILE A 10 15.21 13.94 -27.57
CA ILE A 10 14.96 14.78 -26.40
C ILE A 10 15.74 16.10 -26.49
N VAL A 11 16.99 16.03 -26.95
CA VAL A 11 17.82 17.21 -27.24
C VAL A 11 18.32 17.08 -28.67
N ASP A 12 18.09 18.12 -29.48
CA ASP A 12 18.40 18.15 -30.92
C ASP A 12 19.81 17.62 -31.19
N LYS A 13 19.87 16.50 -31.91
CA LYS A 13 21.07 15.82 -32.38
C LYS A 13 22.05 15.42 -31.29
N GLN A 14 21.62 15.31 -30.04
CA GLN A 14 22.49 15.01 -28.90
C GLN A 14 21.97 13.86 -28.03
N ILE A 15 20.69 13.89 -27.63
CA ILE A 15 20.15 12.92 -26.67
C ILE A 15 18.84 12.33 -27.20
N TYR A 16 18.78 11.00 -27.21
CA TYR A 16 17.63 10.21 -27.62
C TYR A 16 17.16 9.35 -26.44
N LEU A 17 15.84 9.23 -26.28
CA LEU A 17 15.21 8.34 -25.30
C LEU A 17 14.44 7.26 -26.04
N GLY A 18 14.69 5.98 -25.75
CA GLY A 18 14.06 4.90 -26.49
C GLY A 18 13.82 3.62 -25.69
N ASN A 19 13.37 2.60 -26.42
CA ASN A 19 13.10 1.27 -25.91
C ASN A 19 14.14 0.25 -26.43
N LEU A 20 14.04 -1.00 -25.98
CA LEU A 20 15.00 -2.06 -26.35
C LEU A 20 15.06 -2.30 -27.86
N SER A 21 13.92 -2.20 -28.56
CA SER A 21 13.86 -2.42 -30.01
C SER A 21 14.72 -1.41 -30.81
N CYS A 22 14.80 -0.17 -30.33
CA CYS A 22 15.67 0.86 -30.89
C CYS A 22 17.14 0.51 -30.65
N ALA A 23 17.48 0.14 -29.41
CA ALA A 23 18.85 -0.13 -28.99
C ALA A 23 19.50 -1.31 -29.72
N VAL A 24 18.73 -2.36 -30.02
CA VAL A 24 19.25 -3.54 -30.75
C VAL A 24 19.36 -3.29 -32.27
N SER A 25 18.78 -2.21 -32.79
CA SER A 25 18.74 -1.93 -34.23
C SER A 25 20.00 -1.20 -34.71
N SER A 26 21.01 -1.95 -35.16
CA SER A 26 22.25 -1.35 -35.70
C SER A 26 22.01 -0.40 -36.88
N HIS A 27 20.97 -0.63 -37.68
CA HIS A 27 20.59 0.27 -38.76
C HIS A 27 20.13 1.63 -38.21
N LEU A 28 19.24 1.62 -37.22
CA LEU A 28 18.70 2.82 -36.62
C LEU A 28 19.79 3.62 -35.88
N LEU A 29 20.63 2.93 -35.10
CA LEU A 29 21.77 3.57 -34.41
C LEU A 29 22.68 4.29 -35.40
N LYS A 30 23.01 3.67 -36.55
CA LYS A 30 23.81 4.30 -37.61
C LYS A 30 23.09 5.49 -38.25
N GLN A 31 21.81 5.35 -38.56
CA GLN A 31 21.00 6.41 -39.17
C GLN A 31 20.92 7.65 -38.27
N LEU A 32 20.74 7.46 -36.96
CA LEU A 32 20.70 8.53 -35.96
C LEU A 32 22.10 9.04 -35.58
N GLY A 33 23.16 8.34 -35.97
CA GLY A 33 24.54 8.67 -35.61
C GLY A 33 24.82 8.48 -34.13
N ILE A 34 24.17 7.51 -33.47
CA ILE A 34 24.39 7.19 -32.06
C ILE A 34 25.82 6.71 -31.86
N THR A 35 26.55 7.35 -30.95
CA THR A 35 27.94 7.01 -30.62
C THR A 35 28.06 6.39 -29.24
N HIS A 36 27.11 6.65 -28.35
CA HIS A 36 27.08 6.18 -26.97
C HIS A 36 25.71 5.63 -26.58
N ILE A 37 25.68 4.59 -25.75
CA ILE A 37 24.43 3.95 -25.29
C ILE A 37 24.46 3.86 -23.75
N VAL A 38 23.33 4.20 -23.12
CA VAL A 38 23.04 3.92 -21.72
C VAL A 38 21.86 2.96 -21.65
N SER A 39 22.13 1.70 -21.30
CA SER A 39 21.14 0.66 -21.08
C SER A 39 20.76 0.61 -19.61
N VAL A 40 19.49 0.87 -19.30
CA VAL A 40 18.96 0.81 -17.93
C VAL A 40 18.02 -0.40 -17.83
N CYS A 41 18.58 -1.59 -18.09
CA CYS A 41 17.94 -2.90 -18.03
C CYS A 41 18.99 -4.02 -18.18
N PRO A 42 18.76 -5.20 -17.57
CA PRO A 42 19.64 -6.36 -17.73
C PRO A 42 19.59 -7.00 -19.13
N ASP A 43 18.53 -6.74 -19.90
CA ASP A 43 18.25 -7.36 -21.20
C ASP A 43 19.24 -7.01 -22.33
N PHE A 44 20.08 -5.99 -22.14
CA PHE A 44 21.03 -5.55 -23.16
C PHE A 44 22.42 -5.27 -22.56
N PRO A 45 23.33 -6.27 -22.59
CA PRO A 45 24.67 -6.13 -22.03
C PRO A 45 25.52 -5.19 -22.88
N SER A 46 26.56 -4.62 -22.24
CA SER A 46 27.48 -3.69 -22.88
C SER A 46 28.13 -4.30 -24.12
N THR A 47 28.17 -3.51 -25.20
CA THR A 47 28.76 -3.87 -26.49
C THR A 47 30.14 -3.25 -26.69
N GLY A 48 30.71 -2.58 -25.67
CA GLY A 48 32.01 -1.94 -25.75
C GLY A 48 32.15 -0.69 -24.87
N PRO A 49 33.25 0.07 -25.01
CA PRO A 49 33.60 1.18 -24.12
C PRO A 49 32.63 2.37 -24.17
N ASN A 50 31.85 2.50 -25.24
CA ASN A 50 30.85 3.55 -25.41
C ASN A 50 29.44 3.07 -25.02
N HIS A 51 29.34 2.04 -24.18
CA HIS A 51 28.06 1.49 -23.75
C HIS A 51 28.10 1.25 -22.23
N LEU A 52 27.37 2.09 -21.50
CA LEU A 52 27.12 1.93 -20.06
C LEU A 52 25.87 1.07 -19.84
N THR A 53 25.98 0.03 -19.01
CA THR A 53 24.86 -0.82 -18.62
C THR A 53 24.61 -0.68 -17.12
N ILE A 54 23.36 -0.40 -16.75
CA ILE A 54 22.85 -0.34 -15.39
C ILE A 54 21.77 -1.42 -15.27
N GLU A 55 22.10 -2.47 -14.52
CA GLU A 55 21.25 -3.65 -14.35
C GLU A 55 20.25 -3.42 -13.21
N VAL A 56 19.12 -2.79 -13.54
CA VAL A 56 17.99 -2.60 -12.61
C VAL A 56 16.67 -3.05 -13.25
N ASP A 57 15.80 -3.66 -12.45
CA ASP A 57 14.43 -3.98 -12.85
C ASP A 57 13.54 -2.74 -12.69
N ASP A 58 12.37 -2.79 -13.32
CA ASP A 58 11.39 -1.69 -13.26
C ASP A 58 10.53 -1.79 -12.00
N SER A 59 11.19 -1.92 -10.85
CA SER A 59 10.59 -2.14 -9.53
C SER A 59 10.68 -0.89 -8.67
N ASP A 60 9.69 -0.65 -7.81
CA ASP A 60 9.72 0.43 -6.82
C ASP A 60 10.83 0.23 -5.76
N TYR A 61 11.36 -0.98 -5.66
CA TYR A 61 12.32 -1.41 -4.64
C TYR A 61 13.76 -1.51 -5.13
N ASP A 62 14.00 -1.35 -6.43
CA ASP A 62 15.36 -1.38 -6.97
C ASP A 62 16.10 -0.06 -6.77
N ASP A 63 17.42 -0.15 -6.62
CA ASP A 63 18.29 0.97 -6.31
C ASP A 63 18.93 1.55 -7.55
N LEU A 64 18.20 2.41 -8.27
CA LEU A 64 18.74 3.17 -9.39
C LEU A 64 19.53 4.40 -8.91
N LEU A 65 19.22 4.93 -7.72
CA LEU A 65 19.77 6.13 -7.12
C LEU A 65 21.31 6.11 -7.09
N ILE A 66 21.90 5.01 -6.62
CA ILE A 66 23.36 4.88 -6.51
C ILE A 66 24.07 4.96 -7.87
N HIS A 67 23.38 4.62 -8.96
CA HIS A 67 23.94 4.62 -10.32
C HIS A 67 23.77 5.94 -11.07
N LEU A 68 22.90 6.84 -10.60
CA LEU A 68 22.59 8.10 -11.28
C LEU A 68 23.84 8.96 -11.54
N PRO A 69 24.80 9.13 -10.59
CA PRO A 69 26.00 9.92 -10.84
C PRO A 69 26.83 9.41 -12.02
N GLU A 70 27.02 8.09 -12.12
CA GLU A 70 27.79 7.47 -13.19
C GLU A 70 27.10 7.68 -14.54
N ALA A 71 25.78 7.48 -14.58
CA ALA A 71 24.98 7.70 -15.79
C ALA A 71 25.06 9.16 -16.27
N CYS A 72 24.88 10.12 -15.36
CA CYS A 72 24.96 11.55 -15.67
C CYS A 72 26.35 11.92 -16.19
N GLN A 73 27.41 11.42 -15.54
CA GLN A 73 28.78 11.67 -15.97
C GLN A 73 29.07 11.07 -17.36
N PHE A 74 28.57 9.86 -17.63
CA PHE A 74 28.72 9.22 -18.93
C PHE A 74 28.02 10.01 -20.04
N ILE A 75 26.78 10.45 -19.80
CA ILE A 75 26.02 11.29 -20.75
C ILE A 75 26.76 12.61 -21.00
N GLN A 76 27.21 13.30 -19.95
CA GLN A 76 27.91 14.58 -20.09
C GLN A 76 29.21 14.43 -20.89
N LYS A 77 30.06 13.45 -20.55
CA LYS A 77 31.31 13.18 -21.26
C LYS A 77 31.08 12.90 -22.75
N ALA A 78 30.05 12.12 -23.07
CA ALA A 78 29.70 11.82 -24.45
C ALA A 78 29.28 13.08 -25.24
N ILE A 79 28.51 13.97 -24.63
CA ILE A 79 28.07 15.24 -25.23
C ILE A 79 29.27 16.18 -25.42
N ASP A 80 30.15 16.30 -24.43
CA ASP A 80 31.35 17.15 -24.49
C ASP A 80 32.32 16.72 -25.61
N GLN A 81 32.30 15.44 -25.98
CA GLN A 81 33.07 14.88 -27.09
C GLN A 81 32.37 15.05 -28.46
N GLY A 82 31.21 15.71 -28.51
CA GLY A 82 30.39 15.86 -29.72
C GLY A 82 29.66 14.59 -30.14
N GLY A 83 29.54 13.62 -29.23
CA GLY A 83 28.83 12.37 -29.45
C GLY A 83 27.31 12.52 -29.36
N ARG A 84 26.61 11.43 -29.69
CA ARG A 84 25.14 11.30 -29.55
C ARG A 84 24.81 10.12 -28.67
N VAL A 85 23.95 10.34 -27.68
CA VAL A 85 23.64 9.37 -26.63
C VAL A 85 22.22 8.84 -26.80
N LEU A 86 22.07 7.52 -26.81
CA LEU A 86 20.78 6.85 -26.62
C LEU A 86 20.69 6.38 -25.16
N VAL A 87 19.68 6.85 -24.44
CA VAL A 87 19.31 6.32 -23.12
C VAL A 87 18.06 5.46 -23.30
N HIS A 88 18.10 4.19 -22.91
CA HIS A 88 16.95 3.30 -23.07
C HIS A 88 16.79 2.31 -21.92
N CYS A 89 15.59 1.75 -21.82
CA CYS A 89 15.28 0.57 -21.03
C CYS A 89 14.39 -0.34 -21.90
N VAL A 90 13.72 -1.35 -21.32
CA VAL A 90 12.88 -2.28 -22.09
C VAL A 90 11.79 -1.54 -22.87
N MET A 91 10.99 -0.72 -22.18
CA MET A 91 9.84 0.00 -22.78
C MET A 91 10.12 1.47 -23.11
N GLY A 92 11.21 2.04 -22.57
CA GLY A 92 11.49 3.48 -22.72
C GLY A 92 10.48 4.37 -22.00
N ILE A 93 9.91 3.92 -20.88
CA ILE A 93 8.83 4.60 -20.14
C ILE A 93 9.28 5.07 -18.76
N SER A 94 9.91 4.19 -17.97
CA SER A 94 10.21 4.40 -16.55
C SER A 94 11.71 4.57 -16.30
N ARG A 95 12.47 3.48 -16.10
CA ARG A 95 13.93 3.47 -15.80
C ARG A 95 14.78 4.48 -16.58
N SER A 96 14.70 4.45 -17.92
CA SER A 96 15.49 5.33 -18.78
C SER A 96 15.04 6.79 -18.73
N ALA A 97 13.76 7.04 -18.49
CA ALA A 97 13.25 8.39 -18.27
C ALA A 97 13.75 8.94 -16.92
N THR A 98 13.84 8.10 -15.88
CA THR A 98 14.42 8.45 -14.58
C THR A 98 15.89 8.87 -14.72
N VAL A 99 16.71 8.07 -15.40
CA VAL A 99 18.13 8.42 -15.64
C VAL A 99 18.25 9.76 -16.37
N LEU A 100 17.43 9.97 -17.40
CA LEU A 100 17.48 11.21 -18.16
C LEU A 100 16.97 12.42 -17.35
N ALA A 101 15.97 12.22 -16.49
CA ALA A 101 15.50 13.25 -15.57
C ALA A 101 16.60 13.63 -14.57
N ALA A 102 17.29 12.66 -13.98
CA ALA A 102 18.42 12.89 -13.08
C ALA A 102 19.54 13.69 -13.77
N PHE A 103 19.84 13.38 -15.04
CA PHE A 103 20.79 14.15 -15.84
C PHE A 103 20.38 15.61 -15.99
N PHE A 104 19.11 15.90 -16.28
CA PHE A 104 18.64 17.29 -16.38
C PHE A 104 18.56 18.00 -15.04
N MET A 105 18.23 17.29 -13.95
CA MET A 105 18.29 17.87 -12.61
C MET A 105 19.70 18.34 -12.27
N GLN A 106 20.71 17.49 -12.51
CA GLN A 106 22.11 17.82 -12.21
C GLN A 106 22.69 18.87 -13.17
N SER A 107 22.44 18.76 -14.49
CA SER A 107 23.08 19.62 -15.50
C SER A 107 22.39 20.98 -15.69
N LYS A 108 21.11 21.10 -15.32
CA LYS A 108 20.31 22.33 -15.53
C LYS A 108 19.64 22.85 -14.26
N GLU A 109 19.98 22.28 -13.10
CA GLU A 109 19.43 22.67 -11.79
C GLU A 109 17.90 22.61 -11.74
N LEU A 110 17.29 21.71 -12.52
CA LEU A 110 15.84 21.52 -12.53
C LEU A 110 15.39 20.69 -11.32
N SER A 111 14.18 20.98 -10.81
CA SER A 111 13.49 20.03 -9.93
C SER A 111 13.14 18.74 -10.68
N SER A 112 12.87 17.66 -9.95
CA SER A 112 12.43 16.38 -10.53
C SER A 112 11.19 16.55 -11.41
N SER A 113 10.22 17.37 -10.98
CA SER A 113 9.00 17.66 -11.73
C SER A 113 9.30 18.41 -13.05
N GLU A 114 10.16 19.42 -13.01
CA GLU A 114 10.52 20.20 -14.21
C GLU A 114 11.31 19.35 -15.21
N ALA A 115 12.23 18.52 -14.73
CA ALA A 115 13.00 17.60 -15.57
C ALA A 115 12.09 16.57 -16.27
N LEU A 116 11.14 15.97 -15.53
CA LEU A 116 10.19 15.03 -16.10
C LEU A 116 9.25 15.71 -17.09
N GLU A 117 8.74 16.90 -16.78
CA GLU A 117 7.86 17.64 -17.70
C GLU A 117 8.60 18.01 -18.99
N PHE A 118 9.85 18.43 -18.89
CA PHE A 118 10.69 18.70 -20.06
C PHE A 118 10.79 17.46 -20.98
N ILE A 119 11.01 16.27 -20.43
CA ILE A 119 11.06 15.04 -21.22
C ILE A 119 9.67 14.70 -21.79
N ARG A 120 8.61 14.87 -20.99
CA ARG A 120 7.22 14.57 -21.37
C ARG A 120 6.75 15.38 -22.58
N THR A 121 7.21 16.62 -22.73
CA THR A 121 6.91 17.44 -23.92
C THR A 121 7.40 16.82 -25.24
N ARG A 122 8.40 15.92 -25.19
CA ARG A 122 8.95 15.21 -26.36
C ARG A 122 8.54 13.75 -26.42
N ARG A 123 8.37 13.10 -25.26
CA ARG A 123 7.90 11.72 -25.13
C ARG A 123 6.76 11.66 -24.11
N PRO A 124 5.49 11.87 -24.53
CA PRO A 124 4.35 11.96 -23.61
C PRO A 124 4.08 10.69 -22.79
N CYS A 125 4.55 9.53 -23.25
CA CYS A 125 4.31 8.24 -22.60
C CYS A 125 5.26 7.94 -21.42
N ILE A 126 6.18 8.83 -21.04
CA ILE A 126 7.04 8.56 -19.89
C ILE A 126 6.20 8.50 -18.60
N GLN A 127 6.54 7.55 -17.75
CA GLN A 127 5.90 7.34 -16.46
C GLN A 127 6.86 6.53 -15.57
N PRO A 128 7.85 7.18 -14.93
CA PRO A 128 8.64 6.54 -13.88
C PRO A 128 7.73 5.93 -12.80
N ASN A 129 8.13 4.76 -12.30
CA ASN A 129 7.47 4.16 -11.16
C ASN A 129 7.65 5.01 -9.89
N TYR A 130 6.89 4.70 -8.84
CA TYR A 130 6.84 5.52 -7.64
C TYR A 130 8.16 5.49 -6.86
N GLY A 131 8.83 4.33 -6.81
CA GLY A 131 10.15 4.19 -6.22
C GLY A 131 11.20 5.09 -6.87
N PHE A 132 11.19 5.19 -8.20
CA PHE A 132 12.10 6.04 -8.95
C PHE A 132 11.80 7.53 -8.79
N LEU A 133 10.53 7.93 -8.64
CA LEU A 133 10.19 9.31 -8.29
C LEU A 133 10.77 9.69 -6.91
N LYS A 134 10.63 8.83 -5.91
CA LYS A 134 11.27 9.00 -4.59
C LYS A 134 12.80 9.09 -4.69
N GLN A 135 13.40 8.32 -5.60
CA GLN A 135 14.85 8.34 -5.84
C GLN A 135 15.33 9.64 -6.47
N LEU A 136 14.58 10.25 -7.39
CA LEU A 136 14.93 11.58 -7.93
C LEU A 136 14.95 12.65 -6.82
N GLU A 137 13.98 12.63 -5.90
CA GLU A 137 14.01 13.52 -4.74
C GLU A 137 15.19 13.25 -3.81
N ALA A 138 15.50 11.98 -3.56
CA ALA A 138 16.66 11.58 -2.78
C ALA A 138 17.97 12.00 -3.47
N PHE A 139 18.04 11.96 -4.80
CA PHE A 139 19.19 12.38 -5.58
C PHE A 139 19.51 13.85 -5.37
N ALA A 140 18.50 14.73 -5.39
CA ALA A 140 18.65 16.14 -5.05
C ALA A 140 19.10 16.34 -3.58
N LYS A 141 18.51 15.59 -2.63
CA LYS A 141 18.89 15.64 -1.21
C LYS A 141 20.32 15.13 -0.94
N CYS A 142 20.84 14.26 -1.80
CA CYS A 142 22.23 13.81 -1.77
C CYS A 142 23.18 14.80 -2.45
N GLU A 143 22.71 15.98 -2.86
CA GLU A 143 23.48 16.95 -3.66
C GLU A 143 24.09 16.29 -4.91
N TYR A 144 23.35 15.35 -5.51
CA TYR A 144 23.76 14.56 -6.67
C TYR A 144 24.95 13.61 -6.46
N HIS A 145 25.32 13.34 -5.20
CA HIS A 145 26.38 12.41 -4.82
C HIS A 145 25.88 11.36 -3.79
N PRO A 146 24.90 10.50 -4.16
CA PRO A 146 24.52 9.36 -3.34
C PRO A 146 25.71 8.42 -3.14
N SER A 147 25.90 7.98 -1.90
CA SER A 147 26.87 6.96 -1.52
C SER A 147 26.39 6.24 -0.26
N PRO A 148 26.91 5.04 0.05
CA PRO A 148 26.60 4.34 1.30
C PRO A 148 26.91 5.16 2.57
N GLU A 149 27.75 6.20 2.47
CA GLU A 149 28.12 7.11 3.55
C GLU A 149 27.27 8.39 3.57
N ASN A 150 26.52 8.70 2.51
CA ASN A 150 25.70 9.91 2.42
C ASN A 150 24.47 9.80 3.34
N PRO A 151 24.26 10.73 4.30
CA PRO A 151 23.14 10.65 5.24
C PRO A 151 21.75 10.64 4.59
N ALA A 152 21.57 11.34 3.47
CA ALA A 152 20.31 11.37 2.75
C ALA A 152 20.04 10.04 2.02
N TYR A 153 21.08 9.44 1.43
CA TYR A 153 21.01 8.11 0.84
C TYR A 153 20.68 7.04 1.89
N ILE A 154 21.40 7.01 3.01
CA ILE A 154 21.15 6.08 4.12
C ILE A 154 19.71 6.21 4.62
N SER A 155 19.22 7.45 4.78
CA SER A 155 17.86 7.71 5.24
C SER A 155 16.81 7.25 4.23
N TRP A 156 17.06 7.41 2.93
CA TRP A 156 16.20 6.87 1.88
C TRP A 156 16.21 5.34 1.88
N LYS A 157 17.39 4.71 1.94
CA LYS A 157 17.54 3.25 1.92
C LYS A 157 16.82 2.58 3.09
N ARG A 158 16.97 3.12 4.29
CA ARG A 158 16.24 2.64 5.48
C ARG A 158 14.72 2.73 5.31
N ARG A 159 14.21 3.83 4.74
CA ARG A 159 12.76 3.98 4.48
C ARG A 159 12.28 2.98 3.42
N GLN A 160 13.07 2.78 2.36
CA GLN A 160 12.76 1.78 1.34
C GLN A 160 12.68 0.37 1.94
N GLU A 161 13.64 -0.01 2.79
CA GLU A 161 13.63 -1.31 3.49
C GLU A 161 12.43 -1.47 4.44
N GLN A 162 12.05 -0.41 5.15
CA GLN A 162 10.85 -0.38 5.98
C GLN A 162 9.58 -0.53 5.13
N ASP A 163 9.51 0.15 3.98
CA ASP A 163 8.39 0.06 3.04
C ASP A 163 8.24 -1.36 2.49
N VAL A 164 9.35 -2.03 2.13
CA VAL A 164 9.36 -3.45 1.69
C VAL A 164 8.90 -4.37 2.81
N THR A 165 9.43 -4.19 4.03
CA THR A 165 9.07 -5.03 5.18
C THR A 165 7.58 -4.93 5.48
N LEU A 166 7.04 -3.70 5.46
CA LEU A 166 5.61 -3.46 5.68
C LEU A 166 4.76 -4.14 4.60
N PHE A 167 5.15 -4.02 3.32
CA PHE A 167 4.45 -4.68 2.22
C PHE A 167 4.43 -6.21 2.35
N LEU A 168 5.58 -6.81 2.69
CA LEU A 168 5.66 -8.26 2.89
C LEU A 168 4.80 -8.71 4.07
N ASN A 169 4.84 -7.99 5.20
CA ASN A 169 3.98 -8.28 6.33
C ASN A 169 2.49 -8.24 5.93
N GLN A 170 2.08 -7.24 5.15
CA GLN A 170 0.71 -7.14 4.64
C GLN A 170 0.30 -8.31 3.74
N MET A 171 1.22 -8.81 2.91
CA MET A 171 0.98 -10.04 2.14
C MET A 171 0.82 -11.27 3.04
N PHE A 172 1.63 -11.38 4.11
CA PHE A 172 1.53 -12.48 5.07
C PHE A 172 0.29 -12.38 5.98
N ASP A 173 -0.16 -11.17 6.30
CA ASP A 173 -1.37 -10.89 7.07
C ASP A 173 -2.65 -11.07 6.25
N THR A 174 -2.51 -11.30 4.93
CA THR A 174 -3.62 -11.69 4.07
C THR A 174 -3.88 -13.19 4.20
N ILE A 175 -4.98 -13.56 4.85
CA ILE A 175 -5.29 -14.94 5.21
C ILE A 175 -6.22 -15.60 4.15
N PRO A 176 -5.83 -16.74 3.56
CA PRO A 176 -6.69 -17.46 2.62
C PRO A 176 -7.81 -18.21 3.35
N VAL A 177 -9.06 -17.86 3.05
CA VAL A 177 -10.27 -18.58 3.50
C VAL A 177 -10.63 -19.68 2.51
N ILE A 178 -10.55 -19.38 1.21
CA ILE A 178 -10.58 -20.38 0.14
C ILE A 178 -9.27 -20.22 -0.62
N PRO A 179 -8.42 -21.26 -0.67
CA PRO A 179 -7.09 -21.17 -1.29
C PRO A 179 -7.16 -20.55 -2.69
N ASN A 180 -6.36 -19.49 -2.90
CA ASN A 180 -6.23 -18.75 -4.16
C ASN A 180 -7.53 -18.11 -4.70
N ARG A 181 -8.56 -17.93 -3.86
CA ARG A 181 -9.89 -17.51 -4.32
C ARG A 181 -10.56 -16.50 -3.40
N LEU A 182 -10.51 -16.71 -2.09
CA LEU A 182 -11.11 -15.82 -1.11
C LEU A 182 -10.10 -15.57 0.01
N PHE A 183 -9.75 -14.30 0.20
CA PHE A 183 -8.82 -13.84 1.20
C PHE A 183 -9.52 -12.91 2.18
N LEU A 184 -9.04 -12.87 3.42
CA LEU A 184 -9.36 -11.82 4.38
C LEU A 184 -8.09 -11.07 4.76
N SER A 185 -8.22 -9.78 5.07
CA SER A 185 -7.15 -9.02 5.70
C SER A 185 -7.73 -8.03 6.71
N SER A 186 -7.02 -7.85 7.83
CA SER A 186 -7.27 -6.77 8.79
C SER A 186 -6.35 -5.57 8.64
N ASP A 187 -5.32 -5.69 7.79
CA ASP A 187 -4.41 -4.60 7.44
C ASP A 187 -4.46 -4.36 5.93
N PHE A 188 -4.57 -3.09 5.52
CA PHE A 188 -4.58 -2.73 4.11
C PHE A 188 -3.75 -1.46 3.91
N PRO A 189 -2.95 -1.36 2.83
CA PRO A 189 -2.11 -0.21 2.61
C PRO A 189 -2.94 1.06 2.42
N ASP A 190 -2.56 2.14 3.11
CA ASP A 190 -3.10 3.49 2.88
C ASP A 190 -2.38 4.23 1.72
N ASP A 191 -1.21 3.73 1.31
CA ASP A 191 -0.41 4.28 0.23
C ASP A 191 -0.88 3.74 -1.12
N VAL A 192 -1.36 4.65 -1.99
CA VAL A 192 -1.80 4.35 -3.36
C VAL A 192 -0.76 3.54 -4.14
N GLY A 193 0.53 3.84 -3.94
CA GLY A 193 1.62 3.11 -4.61
C GLY A 193 1.77 1.66 -4.15
N LYS A 194 1.21 1.29 -2.99
CA LYS A 194 1.29 -0.07 -2.42
C LYS A 194 0.01 -0.89 -2.64
N ILE A 195 -1.14 -0.22 -2.81
CA ILE A 195 -2.43 -0.88 -3.04
C ILE A 195 -2.41 -1.69 -4.35
N GLU A 196 -2.02 -1.07 -5.46
CA GLU A 196 -2.03 -1.74 -6.76
C GLU A 196 -1.09 -2.96 -6.83
N PRO A 197 0.19 -2.87 -6.40
CA PRO A 197 1.06 -4.04 -6.33
C PRO A 197 0.52 -5.16 -5.44
N LEU A 198 -0.05 -4.84 -4.27
CA LEU A 198 -0.62 -5.84 -3.37
C LEU A 198 -1.76 -6.61 -4.05
N LEU A 199 -2.69 -5.88 -4.69
CA LEU A 199 -3.83 -6.49 -5.37
C LEU A 199 -3.39 -7.32 -6.58
N ILE A 200 -2.41 -6.85 -7.36
CA ILE A 200 -1.87 -7.59 -8.52
C ILE A 200 -1.16 -8.87 -8.10
N GLU A 201 -0.28 -8.79 -7.09
CA GLU A 201 0.52 -9.92 -6.61
C GLU A 201 -0.38 -11.03 -6.03
N LEU A 202 -1.42 -10.64 -5.30
CA LEU A 202 -2.44 -11.56 -4.78
C LEU A 202 -3.47 -11.99 -5.85
N GLY A 203 -3.42 -11.42 -7.05
CA GLY A 203 -4.36 -11.69 -8.15
C GLY A 203 -5.80 -11.24 -7.85
N ILE A 204 -5.99 -10.27 -6.95
CA ILE A 204 -7.30 -9.79 -6.54
C ILE A 204 -8.01 -9.09 -7.69
N THR A 205 -9.25 -9.50 -7.92
CA THR A 205 -10.14 -8.94 -8.95
C THR A 205 -11.35 -8.21 -8.34
N HIS A 206 -11.69 -8.55 -7.09
CA HIS A 206 -12.83 -8.00 -6.39
C HIS A 206 -12.41 -7.65 -4.96
N LEU A 207 -12.70 -6.44 -4.51
CA LEU A 207 -12.43 -5.97 -3.15
C LEU A 207 -13.76 -5.68 -2.45
N LEU A 208 -13.97 -6.31 -1.29
CA LEU A 208 -15.05 -5.99 -0.37
C LEU A 208 -14.45 -5.30 0.84
N SER A 209 -14.83 -4.05 1.13
CA SER A 209 -14.39 -3.35 2.35
C SER A 209 -15.54 -3.07 3.32
N ILE A 210 -15.29 -3.15 4.62
CA ILE A 210 -16.32 -3.01 5.68
C ILE A 210 -15.94 -1.87 6.64
N ALA A 211 -16.85 -0.91 6.88
CA ALA A 211 -16.57 0.23 7.75
C ALA A 211 -16.13 -0.17 9.19
N PRO A 212 -15.19 0.58 9.80
CA PRO A 212 -14.57 1.79 9.31
C PRO A 212 -13.31 1.50 8.49
N SER A 213 -13.35 0.64 7.46
CA SER A 213 -12.36 0.76 6.38
C SER A 213 -12.41 2.20 5.86
N VAL A 214 -11.39 3.00 6.16
CA VAL A 214 -11.13 4.32 5.55
C VAL A 214 -11.46 4.27 4.05
N THR A 215 -11.91 5.37 3.45
CA THR A 215 -12.01 5.48 1.98
C THR A 215 -10.69 5.01 1.36
N ILE A 216 -10.69 3.81 0.78
CA ILE A 216 -9.52 3.22 0.14
C ILE A 216 -9.24 4.07 -1.09
N PRO A 217 -8.16 4.88 -1.10
CA PRO A 217 -7.93 5.79 -2.20
C PRO A 217 -7.47 5.01 -3.44
N ASN A 218 -8.03 5.35 -4.60
CA ASN A 218 -7.49 4.97 -5.91
C ASN A 218 -7.33 3.45 -6.13
N ILE A 219 -8.43 2.70 -6.00
CA ILE A 219 -8.47 1.29 -6.39
C ILE A 219 -8.27 1.17 -7.91
N PRO A 220 -7.43 0.24 -8.39
CA PRO A 220 -7.20 0.05 -9.82
C PRO A 220 -8.51 -0.18 -10.57
N ALA A 221 -8.65 0.38 -11.77
CA ALA A 221 -9.88 0.28 -12.57
C ALA A 221 -10.29 -1.16 -12.95
N LEU A 222 -9.35 -2.11 -12.85
CA LEU A 222 -9.58 -3.53 -13.11
C LEU A 222 -10.13 -4.29 -11.89
N VAL A 223 -10.15 -3.68 -10.71
CA VAL A 223 -10.65 -4.29 -9.48
C VAL A 223 -12.04 -3.77 -9.18
N GLU A 224 -13.03 -4.66 -9.15
CA GLU A 224 -14.39 -4.29 -8.74
C GLU A 224 -14.42 -4.11 -7.21
N HIS A 225 -14.70 -2.89 -6.76
CA HIS A 225 -14.76 -2.57 -5.34
C HIS A 225 -16.20 -2.35 -4.88
N ARG A 226 -16.56 -2.99 -3.75
CA ARG A 226 -17.81 -2.73 -3.04
C ARG A 226 -17.52 -2.43 -1.57
N HIS A 227 -18.02 -1.29 -1.11
CA HIS A 227 -17.91 -0.87 0.28
C HIS A 227 -19.22 -1.07 1.03
N PHE A 228 -19.16 -1.67 2.22
CA PHE A 228 -20.28 -1.88 3.12
C PHE A 228 -20.07 -1.07 4.40
N SER A 229 -21.00 -0.17 4.71
CA SER A 229 -20.99 0.55 5.98
C SER A 229 -21.68 -0.26 7.08
N ASP A 230 -21.09 -0.29 8.26
CA ASP A 230 -21.70 -0.79 9.50
C ASP A 230 -22.88 0.10 9.94
N ALA A 231 -22.88 1.39 9.54
CA ALA A 231 -23.89 2.35 9.96
C ALA A 231 -24.11 3.47 8.93
N GLU A 232 -25.35 3.65 8.49
CA GLU A 232 -25.94 4.99 8.41
C GLU A 232 -27.43 5.07 8.82
N GLN A 233 -28.16 3.97 9.02
CA GLN A 233 -29.57 4.09 9.45
C GLN A 233 -30.02 3.24 10.66
N HIS A 234 -29.33 2.15 11.02
CA HIS A 234 -29.90 1.19 11.99
C HIS A 234 -28.85 0.41 12.83
N ARG A 235 -28.24 1.06 13.84
CA ARG A 235 -27.56 0.42 15.00
C ARG A 235 -26.24 -0.36 14.80
N GLY A 236 -25.50 -0.29 13.69
CA GLY A 236 -24.20 -0.99 13.62
C GLY A 236 -24.36 -2.50 13.42
N LEU A 237 -25.27 -2.89 12.51
CA LEU A 237 -25.71 -4.28 12.35
C LEU A 237 -25.20 -4.87 11.04
N LEU A 238 -23.93 -5.26 11.04
CA LEU A 238 -23.31 -5.97 9.92
C LEU A 238 -24.10 -7.21 9.47
N LEU A 239 -24.80 -7.87 10.41
CA LEU A 239 -25.67 -9.02 10.15
C LEU A 239 -26.70 -8.76 9.05
N LEU A 240 -27.30 -7.56 8.99
CA LEU A 240 -28.39 -7.27 8.05
C LEU A 240 -27.92 -7.09 6.61
N VAL A 241 -26.67 -6.68 6.43
CA VAL A 241 -26.02 -6.54 5.11
C VAL A 241 -25.20 -7.78 4.76
N LEU A 242 -25.14 -8.79 5.64
CA LEU A 242 -24.35 -10.01 5.46
C LEU A 242 -24.76 -10.82 4.23
N ALA A 243 -26.07 -10.93 3.98
CA ALA A 243 -26.57 -11.61 2.79
C ALA A 243 -26.11 -10.93 1.48
N GLU A 244 -26.07 -9.59 1.44
CA GLU A 244 -25.60 -8.84 0.28
C GLU A 244 -24.09 -9.00 0.08
N MET A 245 -23.30 -8.98 1.15
CA MET A 245 -21.87 -9.29 1.12
C MET A 245 -21.62 -10.70 0.57
N CYS A 246 -22.40 -11.69 1.02
CA CYS A 246 -22.31 -13.06 0.52
C CYS A 246 -22.65 -13.16 -0.98
N SER A 247 -23.64 -12.42 -1.46
CA SER A 247 -23.98 -12.35 -2.89
C SER A 247 -22.82 -11.82 -3.72
N PHE A 248 -22.20 -10.71 -3.28
CA PHE A 248 -21.03 -10.13 -3.95
C PHE A 248 -19.87 -11.14 -4.03
N ILE A 249 -19.54 -11.78 -2.90
CA ILE A 249 -18.47 -12.79 -2.86
C ILE A 249 -18.82 -13.97 -3.80
N GLY A 250 -20.07 -14.45 -3.76
CA GLY A 250 -20.52 -15.57 -4.58
C GLY A 250 -20.51 -15.27 -6.09
N GLU A 251 -20.99 -14.10 -6.49
CA GLU A 251 -20.99 -13.63 -7.88
C GLU A 251 -19.56 -13.54 -8.43
N ALA A 252 -18.67 -12.87 -7.69
CA ALA A 252 -17.27 -12.73 -8.04
C ALA A 252 -16.58 -14.09 -8.23
N LEU A 253 -16.78 -15.00 -7.26
CA LEU A 253 -16.21 -16.34 -7.32
C LEU A 253 -16.80 -17.16 -8.48
N SER A 254 -18.09 -17.03 -8.77
CA SER A 254 -18.73 -17.77 -9.89
C SER A 254 -18.15 -17.38 -11.25
N GLN A 255 -17.67 -16.14 -11.39
CA GLN A 255 -17.04 -15.61 -12.60
C GLN A 255 -15.55 -15.95 -12.71
N GLY A 256 -15.02 -16.74 -11.77
CA GLY A 256 -13.59 -17.07 -11.70
C GLY A 256 -12.73 -15.99 -11.05
N GLY A 257 -13.36 -14.98 -10.44
CA GLY A 257 -12.67 -13.94 -9.69
C GLY A 257 -11.99 -14.45 -8.42
N VAL A 258 -11.07 -13.63 -7.95
CA VAL A 258 -10.39 -13.70 -6.65
C VAL A 258 -10.84 -12.49 -5.81
N VAL A 259 -11.30 -12.77 -4.59
CA VAL A 259 -11.94 -11.79 -3.70
C VAL A 259 -11.06 -11.55 -2.48
N LEU A 260 -10.85 -10.27 -2.13
CA LEU A 260 -10.29 -9.84 -0.84
C LEU A 260 -11.38 -9.18 0.00
N VAL A 261 -11.57 -9.66 1.23
CA VAL A 261 -12.43 -9.06 2.25
C VAL A 261 -11.57 -8.29 3.23
N TYR A 262 -11.72 -6.96 3.27
CA TYR A 262 -10.95 -6.08 4.14
C TYR A 262 -11.81 -5.42 5.22
N SER A 263 -11.32 -5.40 6.46
CA SER A 263 -11.87 -4.63 7.57
C SER A 263 -10.79 -4.42 8.64
N GLU A 264 -10.62 -3.20 9.13
CA GLU A 264 -9.74 -2.90 10.30
C GLU A 264 -10.12 -3.74 11.53
N THR A 265 -11.38 -4.16 11.61
CA THR A 265 -11.84 -5.12 12.62
C THR A 265 -11.86 -6.53 12.02
N GLU A 266 -10.92 -7.38 12.44
CA GLU A 266 -10.78 -8.77 11.98
C GLU A 266 -12.11 -9.55 12.07
N SER A 267 -12.85 -9.39 13.17
CA SER A 267 -14.13 -10.10 13.38
C SER A 267 -15.19 -9.79 12.31
N LYS A 268 -15.18 -8.59 11.71
CA LYS A 268 -16.12 -8.23 10.62
C LYS A 268 -15.73 -8.88 9.30
N ALA A 269 -14.44 -8.89 8.97
CA ALA A 269 -13.94 -9.59 7.78
C ALA A 269 -14.19 -11.09 7.88
N VAL A 270 -13.93 -11.67 9.07
CA VAL A 270 -14.23 -13.08 9.37
C VAL A 270 -15.73 -13.34 9.25
N LEU A 271 -16.59 -12.47 9.80
CA LEU A 271 -18.05 -12.63 9.71
C LEU A 271 -18.51 -12.68 8.25
N ALA A 272 -18.03 -11.77 7.40
CA ALA A 272 -18.37 -11.74 5.97
C ALA A 272 -17.89 -13.00 5.23
N ALA A 273 -16.63 -13.38 5.41
CA ALA A 273 -16.04 -14.51 4.70
C ALA A 273 -16.63 -15.87 5.15
N TYR A 274 -16.82 -16.06 6.45
CA TYR A 274 -17.40 -17.30 7.00
C TYR A 274 -18.92 -17.34 6.87
N GLY A 275 -19.61 -16.19 6.87
CA GLY A 275 -21.01 -16.10 6.48
C GLY A 275 -21.22 -16.57 5.04
N TYR A 276 -20.34 -16.17 4.11
CA TYR A 276 -20.37 -16.69 2.74
C TYR A 276 -20.13 -18.20 2.67
N LEU A 277 -19.14 -18.72 3.42
CA LEU A 277 -18.91 -20.17 3.47
C LEU A 277 -20.14 -20.94 3.98
N MET A 278 -20.81 -20.41 5.00
CA MET A 278 -22.03 -21.00 5.55
C MET A 278 -23.16 -21.01 4.53
N CYS A 279 -23.50 -19.86 3.92
CA CYS A 279 -24.64 -19.79 3.01
C CYS A 279 -24.39 -20.50 1.67
N SER A 280 -23.15 -20.53 1.18
CA SER A 280 -22.80 -21.19 -0.09
C SER A 280 -22.74 -22.71 0.00
N ARG A 281 -22.60 -23.26 1.21
CA ARG A 281 -22.46 -24.70 1.47
C ARG A 281 -23.52 -25.26 2.43
N GLU A 282 -24.49 -24.45 2.84
CA GLU A 282 -25.53 -24.79 3.83
C GLU A 282 -24.92 -25.36 5.13
N LEU A 283 -23.90 -24.68 5.66
CA LEU A 283 -23.19 -25.10 6.88
C LEU A 283 -23.66 -24.34 8.11
N THR A 284 -23.73 -25.05 9.23
CA THR A 284 -23.94 -24.46 10.55
C THR A 284 -22.65 -23.82 11.11
N PRO A 285 -22.74 -22.93 12.11
CA PRO A 285 -21.56 -22.34 12.74
C PRO A 285 -20.55 -23.39 13.25
N GLU A 286 -21.03 -24.46 13.89
CA GLU A 286 -20.20 -25.56 14.40
C GLU A 286 -19.40 -26.28 13.31
N GLN A 287 -19.93 -26.32 12.08
CA GLN A 287 -19.24 -26.96 10.95
C GLN A 287 -18.13 -26.08 10.36
N VAL A 288 -18.22 -24.76 10.50
CA VAL A 288 -17.22 -23.83 9.97
C VAL A 288 -16.12 -23.47 10.98
N TYR A 289 -16.37 -23.62 12.28
CA TYR A 289 -15.38 -23.30 13.33
C TYR A 289 -14.04 -24.05 13.24
N PRO A 290 -13.97 -25.33 12.83
CA PRO A 290 -12.69 -25.99 12.63
C PRO A 290 -11.84 -25.33 11.53
N GLN A 291 -12.47 -24.99 10.39
CA GLN A 291 -11.80 -24.26 9.29
C GLN A 291 -11.35 -22.87 9.75
N LEU A 292 -12.18 -22.17 10.55
CA LEU A 292 -11.81 -20.89 11.14
C LEU A 292 -10.60 -20.99 12.07
N THR A 293 -10.56 -22.02 12.91
CA THR A 293 -9.46 -22.21 13.87
C THR A 293 -8.17 -22.60 13.16
N GLU A 294 -8.26 -23.33 12.04
CA GLU A 294 -7.10 -23.65 11.20
C GLU A 294 -6.56 -22.40 10.47
N ALA A 295 -7.44 -21.59 9.88
CA ALA A 295 -7.05 -20.38 9.17
C ALA A 295 -6.57 -19.25 10.09
N LEU A 296 -7.19 -19.12 11.27
CA LEU A 296 -6.92 -18.06 12.26
C LEU A 296 -6.84 -18.65 13.69
N PRO A 297 -5.72 -19.29 14.06
CA PRO A 297 -5.58 -19.96 15.37
C PRO A 297 -5.71 -19.04 16.59
N LEU A 298 -5.45 -17.74 16.41
CA LEU A 298 -5.51 -16.73 17.45
C LEU A 298 -6.82 -15.93 17.47
N PHE A 299 -7.75 -16.21 16.55
CA PHE A 299 -9.00 -15.46 16.46
C PHE A 299 -9.87 -15.67 17.70
N ASN A 300 -10.16 -14.57 18.39
CA ASN A 300 -11.04 -14.59 19.55
C ASN A 300 -12.51 -14.49 19.14
N ARG A 301 -13.21 -15.63 19.15
CA ARG A 301 -14.66 -15.71 18.92
C ARG A 301 -15.43 -15.09 20.10
N THR A 302 -15.73 -13.80 20.01
CA THR A 302 -16.57 -13.11 21.01
C THR A 302 -18.01 -13.65 21.00
N SER A 303 -18.73 -13.49 22.10
CA SER A 303 -20.16 -13.88 22.19
C SER A 303 -21.02 -13.20 21.11
N SER A 304 -20.74 -11.93 20.80
CA SER A 304 -21.44 -11.18 19.74
C SER A 304 -21.20 -11.79 18.35
N PHE A 305 -19.95 -12.17 18.05
CA PHE A 305 -19.61 -12.84 16.78
C PHE A 305 -20.34 -14.18 16.65
N THR A 306 -20.33 -15.00 17.69
CA THR A 306 -21.02 -16.29 17.72
C THR A 306 -22.53 -16.12 17.52
N GLU A 307 -23.16 -15.22 18.29
CA GLU A 307 -24.59 -14.93 18.20
C GLU A 307 -25.00 -14.45 16.80
N GLN A 308 -24.17 -13.63 16.13
CA GLN A 308 -24.45 -13.17 14.78
C GLN A 308 -24.44 -14.31 13.75
N LEU A 309 -23.50 -15.26 13.83
CA LEU A 309 -23.48 -16.42 12.94
C LEU A 309 -24.66 -17.37 13.21
N GLU A 310 -25.02 -17.57 14.48
CA GLU A 310 -26.19 -18.36 14.88
C GLU A 310 -27.49 -17.72 14.37
N LEU A 311 -27.65 -16.41 14.51
CA LEU A 311 -28.80 -15.68 13.97
C LEU A 311 -28.82 -15.71 12.44
N PHE A 312 -27.65 -15.65 11.79
CA PHE A 312 -27.56 -15.74 10.34
C PHE A 312 -28.05 -17.11 9.85
N ASP A 313 -27.62 -18.20 10.48
CA ASP A 313 -28.09 -19.57 10.22
C ASP A 313 -29.59 -19.71 10.50
N ALA A 314 -30.05 -19.24 11.66
CA ALA A 314 -31.45 -19.33 12.08
C ALA A 314 -32.41 -18.53 11.17
N CYS A 315 -31.92 -17.47 10.51
CA CYS A 315 -32.65 -16.71 9.51
C CYS A 315 -32.54 -17.30 8.09
N SER A 316 -32.06 -18.54 7.95
CA SER A 316 -31.79 -19.19 6.65
C SER A 316 -30.91 -18.31 5.74
N TYR A 317 -29.89 -17.69 6.33
CA TYR A 317 -28.92 -16.81 5.68
C TYR A 317 -29.52 -15.53 5.05
N ALA A 318 -30.75 -15.16 5.42
CA ALA A 318 -31.45 -13.99 4.91
C ALA A 318 -32.06 -13.13 6.04
N PRO A 319 -31.24 -12.60 6.96
CA PRO A 319 -31.71 -11.79 8.07
C PRO A 319 -32.37 -10.50 7.57
N LYS A 320 -33.51 -10.14 8.15
CA LYS A 320 -34.27 -8.93 7.85
C LYS A 320 -34.79 -8.30 9.14
N PHE A 321 -35.09 -7.01 9.09
CA PHE A 321 -35.63 -6.28 10.25
C PHE A 321 -36.94 -6.86 10.78
N ASP A 322 -37.80 -7.38 9.90
CA ASP A 322 -39.11 -7.93 10.23
C ASP A 322 -39.06 -9.41 10.65
N HIS A 323 -37.86 -10.00 10.74
CA HIS A 323 -37.71 -11.38 11.16
C HIS A 323 -37.84 -11.47 12.70
N PRO A 324 -38.69 -12.37 13.25
CA PRO A 324 -38.97 -12.43 14.69
C PRO A 324 -37.72 -12.56 15.57
N LEU A 325 -36.74 -13.38 15.16
CA LEU A 325 -35.48 -13.56 15.90
C LEU A 325 -34.61 -12.29 15.90
N ILE A 326 -34.67 -11.50 14.83
CA ILE A 326 -33.92 -10.25 14.72
C ILE A 326 -34.59 -9.17 15.56
N GLU A 327 -35.93 -9.07 15.53
CA GLU A 327 -36.68 -8.17 16.41
C GLU A 327 -36.41 -8.46 17.89
N GLU A 328 -36.44 -9.75 18.28
CA GLU A 328 -36.13 -10.20 19.64
C GLU A 328 -34.70 -9.81 20.04
N TRP A 329 -33.70 -10.15 19.22
CA TRP A 329 -32.30 -9.82 19.47
C TRP A 329 -32.04 -8.30 19.61
N LEU A 330 -32.70 -7.49 18.77
CA LEU A 330 -32.61 -6.03 18.83
C LEU A 330 -33.28 -5.43 20.08
N SER A 331 -34.25 -6.14 20.65
CA SER A 331 -34.95 -5.74 21.87
C SER A 331 -34.16 -6.08 23.14
N THR A 332 -33.34 -7.13 23.11
CA THR A 332 -32.53 -7.59 24.25
C THR A 332 -31.16 -6.91 24.37
N ALA A 333 -30.70 -6.23 23.32
CA ALA A 333 -29.45 -5.48 23.35
C ALA A 333 -29.50 -4.32 24.38
N PRO A 334 -28.54 -4.20 25.32
CA PRO A 334 -28.58 -3.15 26.34
C PRO A 334 -28.48 -1.76 25.70
N PRO A 335 -29.20 -0.74 26.23
CA PRO A 335 -29.10 0.62 25.70
C PRO A 335 -27.68 1.15 25.89
N SER A 336 -27.03 1.53 24.80
CA SER A 336 -25.73 2.20 24.78
C SER A 336 -25.78 3.48 25.61
N GLY A 337 -25.22 3.44 26.82
CA GLY A 337 -25.22 4.58 27.74
C GLY A 337 -24.67 4.21 29.11
N TRP A 338 -23.37 3.90 29.21
CA TRP A 338 -22.67 3.94 30.49
C TRP A 338 -22.61 5.40 30.99
N THR A 339 -23.63 5.82 31.75
CA THR A 339 -23.49 6.92 32.70
C THR A 339 -23.12 6.32 34.05
N SER A 340 -21.94 6.71 34.54
CA SER A 340 -21.42 6.33 35.85
C SER A 340 -22.46 6.63 36.94
N ARG A 341 -22.97 5.58 37.60
CA ARG A 341 -23.64 5.74 38.89
C ARG A 341 -22.82 5.04 39.97
N ARG A 342 -22.17 5.87 40.78
CA ARG A 342 -21.49 5.50 42.03
C ARG A 342 -22.43 4.71 42.94
N GLY A 343 -21.84 3.70 43.60
CA GLY A 343 -22.18 3.30 44.96
C GLY A 343 -22.97 2.00 45.08
N SER A 344 -22.29 0.86 45.24
CA SER A 344 -22.00 0.31 46.57
C SER A 344 -21.37 -1.08 46.46
N THR A 345 -20.22 -1.19 47.14
CA THR A 345 -19.47 -2.37 47.60
C THR A 345 -20.14 -3.75 47.53
N THR A 346 -19.49 -4.67 46.81
CA THR A 346 -19.01 -5.97 47.33
C THR A 346 -17.88 -6.50 46.44
N GLN A 347 -16.79 -6.92 47.07
CA GLN A 347 -15.52 -7.35 46.46
C GLN A 347 -15.63 -8.69 45.72
N SER A 348 -15.03 -8.76 44.53
CA SER A 348 -14.40 -9.99 43.99
C SER A 348 -13.33 -9.58 42.97
N ALA A 349 -12.13 -10.14 43.14
CA ALA A 349 -10.87 -9.62 42.63
C ALA A 349 -10.68 -9.83 41.12
N ALA A 350 -10.36 -8.73 40.43
CA ALA A 350 -9.68 -8.74 39.15
C ALA A 350 -8.17 -8.95 39.41
N ALA A 351 -7.59 -9.97 38.80
CA ALA A 351 -6.13 -10.07 38.66
C ALA A 351 -5.68 -9.00 37.65
N PRO A 352 -4.69 -8.14 37.97
CA PRO A 352 -4.30 -7.05 37.09
C PRO A 352 -3.28 -7.51 36.03
N LEU A 353 -3.50 -7.07 34.79
CA LEU A 353 -2.61 -7.10 33.62
C LEU A 353 -1.27 -6.33 33.82
N SER A 354 -0.84 -6.07 35.06
CA SER A 354 0.30 -5.20 35.38
C SER A 354 1.61 -5.94 35.67
N GLU A 355 1.60 -7.24 35.96
CA GLU A 355 2.83 -7.98 36.31
C GLU A 355 3.69 -8.29 35.07
N THR A 356 3.07 -8.71 33.95
CA THR A 356 3.80 -9.09 32.74
C THR A 356 4.50 -7.91 32.05
N ALA A 357 3.93 -6.71 32.15
CA ALA A 357 4.55 -5.49 31.62
C ALA A 357 5.67 -4.96 32.53
N PHE A 358 5.63 -5.27 33.83
CA PHE A 358 6.67 -4.89 34.79
C PHE A 358 7.92 -5.76 34.67
N ASP A 359 7.74 -7.07 34.45
CA ASP A 359 8.86 -8.00 34.31
C ASP A 359 9.70 -7.71 33.06
N VAL A 360 9.06 -7.40 31.91
CA VAL A 360 9.74 -7.10 30.64
C VAL A 360 10.58 -5.81 30.71
N LEU A 361 10.14 -4.82 31.49
CA LEU A 361 10.88 -3.56 31.62
C LEU A 361 12.07 -3.68 32.58
N SER A 362 12.00 -4.57 33.58
CA SER A 362 13.08 -4.78 34.56
C SER A 362 14.35 -5.40 33.96
N GLU A 363 14.22 -6.17 32.86
CA GLU A 363 15.36 -6.80 32.17
C GLU A 363 16.17 -5.83 31.29
N THR A 364 15.62 -4.64 30.97
CA THR A 364 16.25 -3.66 30.07
C THR A 364 17.11 -2.61 30.77
N GLY A 365 17.19 -2.64 32.11
CA GLY A 365 17.98 -1.68 32.89
C GLY A 365 17.48 -0.23 32.84
N LEU A 366 16.25 -0.01 32.35
CA LEU A 366 15.63 1.31 32.24
C LEU A 366 14.90 1.67 33.54
N ASP A 367 15.18 2.88 34.06
CA ASP A 367 14.55 3.43 35.25
C ASP A 367 13.05 3.72 34.99
N CYS A 368 12.21 2.81 35.49
CA CYS A 368 10.76 2.84 35.34
C CYS A 368 10.12 4.08 36.00
N GLU A 369 10.76 4.66 37.02
CA GLU A 369 10.26 5.84 37.72
C GLU A 369 10.47 7.11 36.87
N ALA A 370 11.58 7.17 36.13
CA ALA A 370 11.87 8.25 35.18
C ALA A 370 10.93 8.21 33.96
N PHE A 371 10.60 7.00 33.46
CA PHE A 371 9.67 6.80 32.35
C PHE A 371 8.24 7.23 32.70
N SER A 372 7.75 6.81 33.87
CA SER A 372 6.41 7.16 34.35
C SER A 372 6.24 8.66 34.59
N LYS A 373 7.26 9.33 35.17
CA LYS A 373 7.29 10.80 35.31
C LYS A 373 7.28 11.55 33.97
N THR A 374 7.83 10.94 32.91
CA THR A 374 7.87 11.54 31.57
C THR A 374 6.51 11.43 30.88
N LEU A 375 5.82 10.29 31.00
CA LEU A 375 4.45 10.10 30.51
C LEU A 375 3.45 11.06 31.15
N GLN A 376 3.53 11.28 32.47
CA GLN A 376 2.69 12.27 33.15
C GLN A 376 2.94 13.72 32.69
N LYS A 377 4.18 14.05 32.30
CA LYS A 377 4.50 15.38 31.74
C LYS A 377 3.96 15.58 30.33
N LEU A 378 3.78 14.51 29.55
CA LEU A 378 3.20 14.57 28.21
C LEU A 378 1.67 14.70 28.27
N GLN A 379 1.02 14.01 29.20
CA GLN A 379 -0.44 14.06 29.38
C GLN A 379 -0.96 15.40 29.93
N THR A 380 -0.09 16.25 30.47
CA THR A 380 -0.48 17.56 31.05
C THR A 380 -0.28 18.74 30.10
N ARG A 381 0.21 18.53 28.86
CA ARG A 381 0.51 19.62 27.91
C ARG A 381 -0.60 19.97 26.92
N ASP A 382 -1.66 19.17 26.82
CA ASP A 382 -2.77 19.46 25.90
C ASP A 382 -3.99 20.06 26.61
N THR A 383 -3.91 21.36 26.90
CA THR A 383 -5.12 22.22 26.99
C THR A 383 -4.91 23.44 26.09
N PRO A 384 -5.73 23.65 25.04
CA PRO A 384 -5.56 24.80 24.16
C PRO A 384 -5.99 26.10 24.86
N ARG A 385 -5.08 27.08 24.93
CA ARG A 385 -5.40 28.47 25.31
C ARG A 385 -6.16 29.16 24.18
N ALA A 386 -7.30 29.77 24.51
CA ALA A 386 -8.06 30.63 23.59
C ALA A 386 -7.26 31.90 23.19
N PRO A 387 -7.43 32.43 21.95
CA PRO A 387 -6.75 33.64 21.52
C PRO A 387 -7.41 34.92 22.06
N PRO A 388 -6.66 36.02 22.27
CA PRO A 388 -7.20 37.27 22.78
C PRO A 388 -7.98 38.05 21.70
N SER A 389 -9.12 38.60 22.11
CA SER A 389 -9.98 39.48 21.33
C SER A 389 -9.32 40.86 21.08
N ILE A 390 -9.13 41.22 19.82
CA ILE A 390 -8.71 42.57 19.40
C ILE A 390 -9.96 43.41 19.13
N HIS A 391 -10.14 44.48 19.91
CA HIS A 391 -11.13 45.51 19.65
C HIS A 391 -10.65 46.47 18.54
N VAL A 392 -11.42 46.57 17.45
CA VAL A 392 -11.32 47.68 16.49
C VAL A 392 -12.32 48.76 16.91
N ARG A 393 -11.83 49.97 17.19
CA ARG A 393 -12.68 51.17 17.30
C ARG A 393 -12.94 51.73 15.89
N CYS A 394 -14.18 52.19 15.70
CA CYS A 394 -14.82 52.66 14.47
C CYS A 394 -14.04 53.68 13.66
#